data_AF-A0A523YBJ6-F1
#
_entry.id   AF-A0A523YBJ6-F1
#
_cell.length_a   1.000
_cell.length_b   1.000
_cell.length_c   1.000
_cell.angle_alpha   90.00
_cell.angle_beta   90.00
_cell.angle_gamma   90.00
#
_symmetry.space_group_name_H-M   'P 1'
#
loop_
_entity.id
_entity.type
_entity.pdbx_description
1 polymer ?
#
loop_
_entity_poly.entity_id
_entity_poly.type
_entity_poly.pdbx_seq_one_letter_code
_entity_poly.pdbx_strand_id
1 'polypeptide(L)'
;MDSILLGILVALAVWLFMKHRQGNGGSLFGGLFSGSRSQVKHKSPPKQRDMPRIGTPGTITNEQISALKGNFFEPTKEWSFEEAALILDSVTYLRGVCKEVLGNEQPPLELQNELLAFILENQDLRAYVRRWGEDRRKVGINGKATKLKHNNQFKRVAKMATDLAEG
;
A
#
# COMPACT_ATOMS: atom_id res chain seq x y z
N MET A 1 -20.68 -32.35 32.59
CA MET A 1 -20.70 -30.95 33.08
C MET A 1 -19.71 -30.17 32.21
N ASP A 2 -20.02 -29.98 30.93
CA ASP A 2 -18.98 -29.67 29.93
C ASP A 2 -19.28 -28.45 29.05
N SER A 3 -20.49 -27.89 29.14
CA SER A 3 -20.89 -26.74 28.31
C SER A 3 -20.46 -25.38 28.89
N ILE A 4 -20.26 -25.28 30.21
CA ILE A 4 -19.82 -24.04 30.87
C ILE A 4 -18.30 -23.84 30.71
N LEU A 5 -17.53 -24.93 30.75
CA LEU A 5 -16.08 -24.92 30.55
C LEU A 5 -15.69 -24.48 29.13
N LEU A 6 -16.45 -24.92 28.12
CA LEU A 6 -16.27 -24.49 26.72
C LEU A 6 -16.58 -23.00 26.53
N GLY A 7 -17.64 -22.49 27.18
CA GLY A 7 -17.97 -21.06 27.13
C GLY A 7 -16.87 -20.16 27.69
N ILE A 8 -16.25 -20.58 28.80
CA ILE A 8 -15.14 -19.84 29.44
C ILE A 8 -13.89 -19.85 28.55
N LEU A 9 -13.57 -20.99 27.91
CA LEU A 9 -12.42 -21.09 27.00
C LEU A 9 -12.56 -20.20 25.75
N VAL A 10 -13.75 -20.14 25.16
CA VAL A 10 -14.02 -19.26 24.01
C VAL A 10 -13.92 -17.78 24.42
N ALA A 11 -14.45 -17.42 25.59
CA ALA A 11 -14.33 -16.06 26.11
C ALA A 11 -12.88 -15.66 26.37
N LEU A 12 -12.04 -16.57 26.90
CA LEU A 12 -10.61 -16.32 27.10
C LEU A 12 -9.84 -16.20 25.78
N ALA A 13 -10.18 -16.98 24.77
CA ALA A 13 -9.57 -16.89 23.45
C ALA A 13 -9.90 -15.56 22.75
N VAL A 14 -11.16 -15.11 22.82
CA VAL A 14 -11.59 -13.81 22.29
C VAL A 14 -10.94 -12.66 23.07
N TRP A 15 -10.85 -12.77 24.40
CA TRP A 15 -10.20 -11.75 25.23
C TRP A 15 -8.69 -11.65 24.96
N LEU A 16 -7.99 -12.78 24.82
CA LEU A 16 -6.58 -12.78 24.44
C LEU A 16 -6.36 -12.25 23.02
N PHE A 17 -7.25 -12.56 22.08
CA PHE A 17 -7.21 -12.04 20.71
C PHE A 17 -7.46 -10.52 20.66
N MET A 18 -8.43 -10.01 21.45
CA MET A 18 -8.66 -8.57 21.58
C MET A 18 -7.49 -7.87 22.29
N LYS A 19 -6.90 -8.49 23.32
CA LYS A 19 -5.73 -7.96 24.04
C LYS A 19 -4.48 -7.88 23.16
N HIS A 20 -4.24 -8.87 22.30
CA HIS A 20 -3.14 -8.83 21.33
C HIS A 20 -3.34 -7.73 20.27
N ARG A 21 -4.59 -7.33 20.00
CA ARG A 21 -4.91 -6.29 19.02
C ARG A 21 -4.91 -4.87 19.60
N GLN A 22 -4.77 -4.72 20.92
CA GLN A 22 -4.74 -3.43 21.61
C GLN A 22 -3.30 -2.93 21.85
N GLY A 23 -2.49 -2.92 20.80
CA GLY A 23 -1.16 -2.33 20.77
C GLY A 23 -1.15 -1.01 20.01
N ASN A 24 -1.91 -0.01 20.47
CA ASN A 24 -1.66 1.44 20.39
C ASN A 24 -2.97 2.20 20.65
N GLY A 25 -3.15 2.64 21.89
CA GLY A 25 -4.27 3.50 22.24
C GLY A 25 -4.33 3.79 23.73
N GLY A 26 -3.70 4.90 24.13
CA GLY A 26 -4.13 5.69 25.29
C GLY A 26 -3.76 5.17 26.67
N SER A 27 -2.72 5.77 27.25
CA SER A 27 -2.43 5.79 28.69
C SER A 27 -3.66 6.15 29.53
N LEU A 28 -4.04 5.28 30.45
CA LEU A 28 -4.75 5.63 31.68
C LEU A 28 -4.22 4.72 32.80
N PHE A 29 -3.62 5.34 33.83
CA PHE A 29 -2.97 4.78 35.03
C PHE A 29 -1.51 4.32 34.92
N GLY A 30 -0.60 5.13 35.48
CA GLY A 30 0.80 4.74 35.70
C GLY A 30 1.70 5.91 36.13
N GLY A 31 1.41 6.51 37.29
CA GLY A 31 2.41 7.31 38.00
C GLY A 31 3.54 6.43 38.57
N LEU A 32 4.64 7.09 38.96
CA LEU A 32 5.69 6.60 39.87
C LEU A 32 6.76 5.61 39.35
N PHE A 33 7.41 5.91 38.22
CA PHE A 33 8.82 5.51 38.05
C PHE A 33 9.61 6.62 37.34
N SER A 34 10.39 7.34 38.15
CA SER A 34 11.50 8.18 37.70
C SER A 34 12.63 7.25 37.25
N GLY A 35 12.96 7.26 35.96
CA GLY A 35 14.05 6.50 35.39
C GLY A 35 14.37 6.97 33.99
N SER A 36 15.60 7.45 33.80
CA SER A 36 16.19 7.97 32.55
C SER A 36 15.60 7.38 31.28
N ARG A 37 14.89 8.20 30.50
CA ARG A 37 14.46 7.85 29.15
C ARG A 37 15.35 8.56 28.15
N SER A 38 16.30 7.82 27.61
CA SER A 38 17.01 8.13 26.37
C SER A 38 16.04 8.75 25.38
N GLN A 39 16.42 9.90 24.80
CA GLN A 39 15.69 10.53 23.72
C GLN A 39 15.61 9.57 22.53
N VAL A 40 14.55 8.77 22.47
CA VAL A 40 14.14 8.12 21.23
C VAL A 40 13.80 9.27 20.30
N LYS A 41 14.68 9.53 19.33
CA LYS A 41 14.40 10.41 18.20
C LYS A 41 13.10 9.90 17.57
N HIS A 42 11.99 10.55 17.88
CA HIS A 42 10.76 10.39 17.12
C HIS A 42 11.10 10.86 15.70
N LYS A 43 11.37 9.90 14.81
CA LYS A 43 11.39 10.13 13.38
C LYS A 43 10.04 10.77 13.07
N SER A 44 10.06 11.99 12.55
CA SER A 44 8.84 12.71 12.17
C SER A 44 7.97 11.77 11.32
N PRO A 45 6.63 11.75 11.50
CA PRO A 45 5.78 10.99 10.60
C PRO A 45 6.13 11.40 9.17
N PRO A 46 6.28 10.43 8.25
CA PRO A 46 6.66 10.74 6.88
C PRO A 46 5.71 11.81 6.35
N LYS A 47 6.27 12.88 5.76
CA LYS A 47 5.51 13.96 5.14
C LYS A 47 4.45 13.30 4.25
N GLN A 48 3.17 13.53 4.55
CA GLN A 48 2.07 13.01 3.76
C GLN A 48 2.23 13.61 2.35
N ARG A 49 2.70 12.79 1.40
CA ARG A 49 2.97 13.21 0.02
C ARG A 49 1.62 13.44 -0.65
N ASP A 50 1.34 14.67 -1.07
CA ASP A 50 0.07 15.02 -1.71
C ASP A 50 -0.08 14.30 -3.04
N MET A 51 -1.20 13.60 -3.19
CA MET A 51 -1.55 12.86 -4.41
C MET A 51 -1.79 13.84 -5.58
N PRO A 52 -1.32 13.56 -6.80
CA PRO A 52 -1.61 14.42 -7.94
C PRO A 52 -3.12 14.44 -8.22
N ARG A 53 -3.73 15.61 -8.04
CA ARG A 53 -5.16 15.83 -8.31
C ARG A 53 -5.43 15.82 -9.80
N ILE A 54 -6.07 14.76 -10.29
CA ILE A 54 -6.42 14.58 -11.70
C ILE A 54 -7.86 14.09 -11.83
N GLY A 55 -8.51 14.36 -12.97
CA GLY A 55 -9.87 13.89 -13.23
C GLY A 55 -10.96 14.68 -12.52
N THR A 56 -12.15 14.09 -12.42
CA THR A 56 -13.31 14.73 -11.78
C THR A 56 -13.48 14.20 -10.35
N PRO A 57 -13.34 15.04 -9.31
CA PRO A 57 -13.56 14.62 -7.93
C PRO A 57 -14.94 13.98 -7.73
N GLY A 58 -15.03 12.98 -6.86
CA GLY A 58 -16.29 12.30 -6.57
C GLY A 58 -16.69 11.20 -7.55
N THR A 59 -15.85 10.89 -8.55
CA THR A 59 -16.16 9.89 -9.60
C THR A 59 -15.58 8.51 -9.35
N ILE A 60 -14.86 8.31 -8.24
CA ILE A 60 -14.35 6.99 -7.86
C ILE A 60 -15.49 5.97 -7.75
N THR A 61 -15.26 4.77 -8.30
CA THR A 61 -16.24 3.68 -8.29
C THR A 61 -16.11 2.79 -7.06
N ASN A 62 -17.18 2.07 -6.69
CA ASN A 62 -17.14 1.09 -5.60
C ASN A 62 -16.13 -0.03 -5.84
N GLU A 63 -15.95 -0.44 -7.10
CA GLU A 63 -14.97 -1.43 -7.52
C GLU A 63 -13.54 -0.96 -7.26
N GLN A 64 -13.24 0.30 -7.63
CA GLN A 64 -11.95 0.92 -7.35
C GLN A 64 -11.71 1.09 -5.84
N ILE A 65 -12.72 1.49 -5.08
CA ILE A 65 -12.63 1.58 -3.61
C ILE A 65 -12.26 0.20 -3.03
N SER A 66 -12.93 -0.86 -3.47
CA SER A 66 -12.66 -2.22 -3.00
C SER A 66 -11.25 -2.67 -3.38
N ALA A 67 -10.83 -2.44 -4.63
CA ALA A 67 -9.48 -2.75 -5.11
C ALA A 67 -8.38 -1.99 -4.36
N LEU A 68 -8.60 -0.70 -4.07
CA LEU A 68 -7.67 0.12 -3.29
C LEU A 68 -7.55 -0.38 -1.85
N LYS A 69 -8.67 -0.70 -1.19
CA LYS A 69 -8.67 -1.31 0.15
C LYS A 69 -7.94 -2.66 0.17
N GLY A 70 -8.11 -3.48 -0.87
CA GLY A 70 -7.37 -4.73 -1.05
C GLY A 70 -5.85 -4.54 -1.22
N ASN A 71 -5.42 -3.32 -1.56
CA ASN A 71 -4.01 -2.93 -1.61
C ASN A 71 -3.59 -2.03 -0.43
N PHE A 72 -4.34 -2.05 0.68
CA PHE A 72 -4.06 -1.33 1.92
C PHE A 72 -4.09 0.21 1.80
N PHE A 73 -4.84 0.75 0.84
CA PHE A 73 -5.12 2.18 0.76
C PHE A 73 -6.42 2.55 1.51
N GLU A 74 -6.49 3.81 1.94
CA GLU A 74 -7.68 4.43 2.56
C GLU A 74 -8.31 5.46 1.59
N PRO A 75 -9.04 5.01 0.54
CA PRO A 75 -9.65 5.94 -0.41
C PRO A 75 -10.81 6.71 0.22
N THR A 76 -10.97 7.98 -0.17
CA THR A 76 -12.16 8.78 0.18
C THR A 76 -13.10 8.89 -1.02
N LYS A 77 -14.39 9.16 -0.76
CA LYS A 77 -15.39 9.35 -1.82
C LYS A 77 -15.12 10.57 -2.70
N GLU A 78 -14.26 11.48 -2.26
CA GLU A 78 -13.89 12.69 -3.01
C GLU A 78 -12.90 12.41 -4.14
N TRP A 79 -12.26 11.23 -4.14
CA TRP A 79 -11.30 10.88 -5.17
C TRP A 79 -11.97 10.75 -6.53
N SER A 80 -11.21 11.05 -7.57
CA SER A 80 -11.63 10.79 -8.94
C SER A 80 -11.39 9.35 -9.35
N PHE A 81 -12.08 8.95 -10.42
CA PHE A 81 -11.81 7.70 -11.12
C PHE A 81 -10.34 7.62 -11.58
N GLU A 82 -9.80 8.70 -12.14
CA GLU A 82 -8.46 8.76 -12.70
C GLU A 82 -7.37 8.66 -11.64
N GLU A 83 -7.56 9.28 -10.47
CA GLU A 83 -6.66 9.18 -9.31
C GLU A 83 -6.58 7.72 -8.85
N ALA A 84 -7.74 7.09 -8.65
CA ALA A 84 -7.82 5.70 -8.22
C ALA A 84 -7.22 4.74 -9.25
N ALA A 85 -7.51 4.94 -10.53
CA ALA A 85 -6.95 4.15 -11.62
C ALA A 85 -5.42 4.26 -11.68
N LEU A 86 -4.88 5.47 -11.56
CA LEU A 86 -3.43 5.70 -11.60
C LEU A 86 -2.71 4.96 -10.46
N ILE A 87 -3.25 4.98 -9.24
CA ILE A 87 -2.65 4.24 -8.12
C ILE A 87 -2.69 2.73 -8.40
N LEU A 88 -3.84 2.19 -8.78
CA LEU A 88 -4.00 0.76 -9.03
C LEU A 88 -3.11 0.28 -10.18
N ASP A 89 -2.97 1.09 -11.24
CA ASP A 89 -2.05 0.81 -12.34
C ASP A 89 -0.59 0.88 -11.90
N SER A 90 -0.23 1.84 -11.06
CA SER A 90 1.13 1.96 -10.51
C SER A 90 1.49 0.78 -9.63
N VAL A 91 0.58 0.33 -8.76
CA VAL A 91 0.75 -0.88 -7.94
C VAL A 91 0.89 -2.13 -8.82
N THR A 92 0.06 -2.25 -9.86
CA THR A 92 0.19 -3.37 -10.81
C THR A 92 1.55 -3.33 -11.51
N TYR A 93 1.94 -2.17 -12.01
CA TYR A 93 3.17 -1.98 -12.76
C TYR A 93 4.40 -2.28 -11.89
N LEU A 94 4.50 -1.71 -10.69
CA LEU A 94 5.64 -1.95 -9.80
C LEU A 94 5.74 -3.41 -9.38
N ARG A 95 4.62 -4.11 -9.13
CA ARG A 95 4.65 -5.55 -8.82
C ARG A 95 5.12 -6.38 -10.00
N GLY A 96 4.72 -6.01 -11.21
CA GLY A 96 5.25 -6.63 -12.43
C GLY A 96 6.76 -6.43 -12.56
N VAL A 97 7.26 -5.21 -12.30
CA VAL A 97 8.69 -4.93 -12.33
C VAL A 97 9.43 -5.75 -11.27
N CYS A 98 8.95 -5.75 -10.03
CA CYS A 98 9.52 -6.56 -8.96
C CYS A 98 9.45 -8.06 -9.25
N LYS A 99 8.41 -8.55 -9.92
CA LYS A 99 8.36 -9.95 -10.36
C LYS A 99 9.47 -10.27 -11.35
N GLU A 100 9.70 -9.39 -12.33
CA GLU A 100 10.70 -9.62 -13.38
C GLU A 100 12.14 -9.49 -12.87
N VAL A 101 12.42 -8.54 -11.96
CA VAL A 101 13.80 -8.26 -11.51
C VAL A 101 14.11 -8.88 -10.13
N LEU A 102 13.11 -8.89 -9.25
CA LEU A 102 13.06 -9.46 -7.90
C LEU A 102 12.94 -10.98 -7.84
N GLY A 103 12.27 -11.54 -8.85
CA GLY A 103 11.56 -12.83 -8.71
C GLY A 103 10.40 -12.77 -7.70
N ASN A 104 9.98 -11.57 -7.25
CA ASN A 104 8.98 -11.41 -6.19
C ASN A 104 7.79 -10.56 -6.66
N GLU A 105 6.63 -11.21 -6.80
CA GLU A 105 5.37 -10.58 -7.20
C GLU A 105 4.66 -9.83 -6.05
N GLN A 106 5.03 -10.14 -4.80
CA GLN A 106 4.50 -9.51 -3.59
C GLN A 106 5.66 -8.97 -2.73
N PRO A 107 6.37 -7.93 -3.21
CA PRO A 107 7.44 -7.31 -2.45
C PRO A 107 6.94 -6.76 -1.11
N PRO A 108 7.80 -6.58 -0.09
CA PRO A 108 7.43 -5.98 1.19
C PRO A 108 6.72 -4.63 1.01
N LEU A 109 5.78 -4.30 1.91
CA LEU A 109 4.95 -3.09 1.80
C LEU A 109 5.80 -1.80 1.78
N GLU A 110 6.90 -1.77 2.52
CA GLU A 110 7.85 -0.65 2.55
C GLU A 110 8.46 -0.40 1.16
N LEU A 111 8.94 -1.46 0.50
CA LEU A 111 9.47 -1.38 -0.87
C LEU A 111 8.38 -0.94 -1.86
N GLN A 112 7.16 -1.49 -1.73
CA GLN A 112 6.02 -1.07 -2.57
C GLN A 112 5.74 0.43 -2.42
N ASN A 113 5.73 0.94 -1.20
CA ASN A 113 5.44 2.35 -0.92
C ASN A 113 6.50 3.30 -1.48
N GLU A 114 7.79 2.93 -1.35
CA GLU A 114 8.88 3.74 -1.91
C GLU A 114 8.87 3.73 -3.45
N LEU A 115 8.65 2.57 -4.07
CA LEU A 115 8.51 2.50 -5.54
C LEU A 115 7.28 3.24 -6.04
N LEU A 116 6.15 3.14 -5.34
CA LEU A 116 4.94 3.87 -5.69
C LEU A 116 5.18 5.38 -5.62
N ALA A 117 5.81 5.86 -4.55
CA ALA A 117 6.17 7.26 -4.43
C ALA A 117 7.09 7.71 -5.57
N PHE A 118 8.13 6.92 -5.89
CA PHE A 118 9.04 7.21 -6.99
C PHE A 118 8.32 7.34 -8.34
N ILE A 119 7.37 6.44 -8.63
CA ILE A 119 6.55 6.49 -9.85
C ILE A 119 5.65 7.73 -9.85
N LEU A 120 4.96 8.00 -8.73
CA LEU A 120 3.97 9.06 -8.65
C LEU A 120 4.59 10.46 -8.59
N GLU A 121 5.79 10.62 -8.05
CA GLU A 121 6.50 11.92 -8.00
C GLU A 121 7.09 12.28 -9.37
N ASN A 122 7.56 11.30 -10.14
CA ASN A 122 8.16 11.55 -11.44
C ASN A 122 7.12 11.68 -12.56
N GLN A 123 7.02 12.87 -13.18
CA GLN A 123 6.01 13.13 -14.22
C GLN A 123 6.10 12.19 -15.44
N ASP A 124 7.31 11.85 -15.89
CA ASP A 124 7.53 10.93 -17.02
C ASP A 124 7.07 9.50 -16.67
N LEU A 125 7.44 8.99 -15.49
CA LEU A 125 6.97 7.67 -15.03
C LEU A 125 5.46 7.65 -14.85
N ARG A 126 4.90 8.65 -14.17
CA ARG A 126 3.46 8.78 -13.96
C ARG A 126 2.68 8.81 -15.26
N ALA A 127 3.14 9.59 -16.25
CA ALA A 127 2.51 9.68 -17.56
C ALA A 127 2.59 8.35 -18.33
N TYR A 128 3.75 7.68 -18.27
CA TYR A 128 3.94 6.38 -18.90
C TYR A 128 3.03 5.31 -18.28
N VAL A 129 3.03 5.18 -16.95
CA VAL A 129 2.21 4.18 -16.23
C VAL A 129 0.73 4.42 -16.45
N ARG A 130 0.30 5.68 -16.47
CA ARG A 130 -1.09 6.04 -16.82
C ARG A 130 -1.48 5.51 -18.20
N ARG A 131 -0.69 5.79 -19.24
CA ARG A 131 -0.96 5.32 -20.61
C ARG A 131 -0.92 3.79 -20.70
N TRP A 132 0.08 3.18 -20.06
CA TRP A 132 0.20 1.72 -19.99
C TRP A 132 -1.04 1.07 -19.35
N GLY A 133 -1.54 1.65 -18.26
CA GLY A 133 -2.74 1.19 -17.57
C GLY A 133 -4.03 1.38 -18.37
N GLU A 134 -4.15 2.51 -19.07
CA GLU A 134 -5.25 2.78 -20.01
C GLU A 134 -5.28 1.76 -21.15
N ASP A 135 -4.12 1.47 -21.75
CA ASP A 135 -4.00 0.48 -22.82
C ASP A 135 -4.31 -0.93 -22.30
N ARG A 136 -3.83 -1.29 -21.11
CA ARG A 136 -4.14 -2.57 -20.44
C ARG A 136 -5.65 -2.74 -20.24
N ARG A 137 -6.36 -1.70 -19.79
CA ARG A 137 -7.81 -1.74 -19.60
C ARG A 137 -8.58 -1.91 -20.93
N LYS A 138 -8.14 -1.24 -22.00
CA LYS A 138 -8.77 -1.36 -23.33
C LYS A 138 -8.70 -2.78 -23.91
N VAL A 139 -7.60 -3.49 -23.63
CA VAL A 139 -7.39 -4.87 -24.09
C VAL A 139 -8.21 -5.89 -23.27
N GLY A 140 -8.76 -5.46 -22.12
CA GLY A 140 -9.54 -6.30 -21.20
C GLY A 140 -8.65 -7.10 -20.25
N ILE A 141 -9.16 -7.35 -19.03
CA ILE A 141 -8.41 -8.04 -17.96
C ILE A 141 -8.08 -9.51 -18.32
N ASN A 142 -8.85 -10.11 -19.25
CA ASN A 142 -8.63 -11.44 -19.80
C ASN A 142 -7.67 -11.48 -21.01
N GLY A 143 -7.30 -10.31 -21.54
CA GLY A 143 -6.30 -10.20 -22.58
C GLY A 143 -4.92 -10.47 -21.99
N LYS A 144 -4.14 -11.35 -22.62
CA LYS A 144 -2.75 -11.70 -22.29
C LYS A 144 -2.08 -10.59 -21.47
N ALA A 145 -1.74 -10.87 -20.21
CA ALA A 145 -1.13 -9.94 -19.27
C ALA A 145 -0.22 -8.95 -20.03
N THR A 146 -0.57 -7.67 -20.02
CA THR A 146 0.13 -6.66 -20.83
C THR A 146 1.61 -6.72 -20.46
N LYS A 147 2.42 -7.32 -21.34
CA LYS A 147 3.85 -7.52 -21.10
C LYS A 147 4.48 -6.17 -20.79
N LEU A 148 5.35 -6.14 -19.77
CA LEU A 148 6.12 -4.95 -19.49
C LEU A 148 7.07 -4.70 -20.66
N LYS A 149 7.09 -3.46 -21.14
CA LYS A 149 8.04 -3.03 -22.16
C LYS A 149 9.32 -2.61 -21.45
N HIS A 150 10.47 -3.20 -21.81
CA HIS A 150 11.80 -2.86 -21.27
C HIS A 150 12.36 -1.53 -21.80
N ASN A 151 11.58 -0.45 -21.68
CA ASN A 151 11.98 0.89 -22.07
C ASN A 151 12.74 1.63 -20.94
N ASN A 152 13.01 2.93 -21.13
CA ASN A 152 13.72 3.72 -20.14
C ASN A 152 12.98 3.79 -18.79
N GLN A 153 11.65 3.93 -18.83
CA GLN A 153 10.82 3.98 -17.62
C GLN A 153 10.89 2.67 -16.83
N PHE A 154 10.82 1.52 -17.52
CA PHE A 154 11.07 0.22 -16.90
C PHE A 154 12.46 0.17 -16.25
N LYS A 155 13.52 0.51 -16.99
CA LYS A 155 14.91 0.45 -16.48
C LYS A 155 15.09 1.29 -15.21
N ARG A 156 14.46 2.46 -15.16
CA ARG A 156 14.52 3.36 -13.99
C ARG A 156 13.82 2.77 -12.77
N VAL A 157 12.62 2.20 -12.94
CA VAL A 157 11.89 1.55 -11.83
C VAL A 157 12.57 0.25 -11.40
N ALA A 158 13.07 -0.53 -12.36
CA ALA A 158 13.85 -1.74 -12.10
C ALA A 158 15.10 -1.44 -11.26
N LYS A 159 15.87 -0.41 -11.66
CA LYS A 159 17.04 0.04 -10.89
C LYS A 159 16.65 0.47 -9.48
N MET A 160 15.61 1.28 -9.33
CA MET A 160 15.14 1.68 -8.00
C MET A 160 14.73 0.47 -7.16
N ALA A 161 14.09 -0.54 -7.77
CA ALA A 161 13.68 -1.76 -7.07
C ALA A 161 14.88 -2.58 -6.59
N THR A 162 15.93 -2.73 -7.41
CA THR A 162 17.17 -3.41 -7.00
C THR A 162 17.91 -2.64 -5.92
N ASP A 163 18.06 -1.31 -6.10
CA ASP A 163 18.75 -0.45 -5.14
C ASP A 163 18.07 -0.49 -3.75
N LEU A 164 16.74 -0.54 -3.71
CA LEU A 164 15.96 -0.67 -2.47
C LEU A 164 15.96 -2.08 -1.86
N ALA A 165 16.22 -3.12 -2.64
CA ALA A 165 16.26 -4.50 -2.15
C ALA A 165 17.63 -4.89 -1.60
N GLU A 166 18.69 -4.23 -2.06
CA GLU A 166 20.08 -4.47 -1.64
C GLU A 166 20.52 -3.60 -0.46
N GLY A 167 19.83 -2.47 -0.21
CA GLY A 167 20.12 -1.52 0.88
C GLY A 167 19.35 -1.80 2.17
#